data_AF-A0A3C1EVU5-F1
#
_entry.id   AF-A0A3C1EVU5-F1
#
_cell.length_a   1.000
_cell.length_b   1.000
_cell.length_c   1.000
_cell.angle_alpha   90.00
_cell.angle_beta   90.00
_cell.angle_gamma   90.00
#
_symmetry.space_group_name_H-M   'P 1'
#
loop_
_entity.id
_entity.type
_entity.pdbx_description
1 polymer ?
#
loop_
_entity_poly.entity_id
_entity_poly.type
_entity_poly.pdbx_seq_one_letter_code
_entity_poly.pdbx_strand_id
1 'polypeptide(L)'
;MNILQKYNYDEKLFEGLRQKFLTGIFSDKNNIINSKVQAPDETKFFNPKKDGSLKQKLVTIGAEAIKNGKLGLVIVNGGMATRFGGVVKGIVEVYDKKSFLQIKLEQVKKINQKYNISIPIYIMNSYATEVATVQHLEKNDYFGLKDNIKCFSQFIAKRLNADGTYYLPENESYYGPGHGDFSFAFQKSGLLDHFLKIGGEHVWYSNVDNLGATIDELIFGYHVDKQSEMTVELAEKYPGDKGGAPAIVNGHLEIVEQFKFPSDFNQDSISVFNTATYIFKASNLNKYFELPFYFVEKKIADKKVIQFEHLAGDLSTILKSEYIIVDREQRFFPIKTPKDLEKDRDKLRNIFG
;
A
#
# COMPACT_ATOMS: atom_id res chain seq x y z
N MET A 1 -6.61 -19.25 -21.21
CA MET A 1 -5.68 -18.10 -21.17
C MET A 1 -4.52 -18.51 -20.28
N ASN A 2 -3.26 -18.35 -20.73
CA ASN A 2 -2.09 -18.65 -19.88
C ASN A 2 -2.06 -17.68 -18.69
N ILE A 3 -1.53 -18.11 -17.54
CA ILE A 3 -1.43 -17.30 -16.31
C ILE A 3 -0.74 -15.93 -16.55
N LEU A 4 0.29 -15.87 -17.39
CA LEU A 4 0.97 -14.63 -17.73
C LEU A 4 0.04 -13.63 -18.43
N GLN A 5 -0.81 -14.10 -19.34
CA GLN A 5 -1.81 -13.26 -20.01
C GLN A 5 -2.92 -12.84 -19.03
N LYS A 6 -3.34 -13.73 -18.12
CA LYS A 6 -4.36 -13.44 -17.09
C LYS A 6 -3.96 -12.28 -16.19
N TYR A 7 -2.69 -12.23 -15.81
CA TYR A 7 -2.18 -11.22 -14.91
C TYR A 7 -1.29 -10.19 -15.63
N ASN A 8 -1.61 -9.89 -16.89
CA ASN A 8 -1.04 -8.77 -17.64
C ASN A 8 0.50 -8.71 -17.63
N TYR A 9 1.19 -9.85 -17.80
CA TYR A 9 2.64 -9.86 -17.94
C TYR A 9 3.07 -9.01 -19.14
N ASP A 10 3.89 -7.99 -18.87
CA ASP A 10 4.52 -7.16 -19.90
C ASP A 10 5.92 -7.69 -20.20
N GLU A 11 6.02 -8.52 -21.24
CA GLU A 11 7.30 -9.12 -21.69
C GLU A 11 8.30 -8.06 -22.13
N LYS A 12 7.85 -6.99 -22.81
CA LYS A 12 8.75 -5.94 -23.32
C LYS A 12 9.35 -5.14 -22.17
N LEU A 13 8.52 -4.74 -21.20
CA LEU A 13 8.98 -4.09 -19.98
C LEU A 13 9.96 -5.01 -19.23
N PHE A 14 9.58 -6.26 -19.00
CA PHE A 14 10.38 -7.20 -18.23
C PHE A 14 11.75 -7.46 -18.87
N GLU A 15 11.82 -7.66 -20.19
CA GLU A 15 13.10 -7.81 -20.87
C GLU A 15 13.94 -6.53 -20.81
N GLY A 16 13.34 -5.35 -20.87
CA GLY A 16 14.05 -4.09 -20.61
C GLY A 16 14.66 -4.02 -19.21
N LEU A 17 13.92 -4.46 -18.18
CA LEU A 17 14.44 -4.53 -16.80
C LEU A 17 15.56 -5.57 -16.67
N ARG A 18 15.38 -6.74 -17.30
CA ARG A 18 16.39 -7.81 -17.34
C ARG A 18 17.68 -7.36 -18.02
N GLN A 19 17.60 -6.63 -19.14
CA GLN A 19 18.79 -6.07 -19.80
C GLN A 19 19.50 -5.07 -18.90
N LYS A 20 18.77 -4.16 -18.24
CA LYS A 20 19.35 -3.24 -17.25
C LYS A 20 20.04 -3.98 -16.11
N PHE A 21 19.50 -5.11 -15.65
CA PHE A 21 20.18 -5.96 -14.67
C PHE A 21 21.47 -6.57 -15.23
N LEU A 22 21.43 -7.18 -16.42
CA LEU A 22 22.60 -7.79 -17.06
C LEU A 22 23.73 -6.80 -17.33
N THR A 23 23.41 -5.53 -17.62
CA THR A 23 24.40 -4.46 -17.81
C THR A 23 24.82 -3.79 -16.51
N GLY A 24 24.35 -4.26 -15.35
CA GLY A 24 24.70 -3.72 -14.03
C GLY A 24 24.01 -2.40 -13.66
N ILE A 25 23.04 -1.93 -14.46
CA ILE A 25 22.23 -0.74 -14.15
C ILE A 25 21.28 -1.04 -12.98
N PHE A 26 20.72 -2.24 -12.89
CA PHE A 26 20.02 -2.68 -11.69
C PHE A 26 20.92 -3.54 -10.80
N SER A 27 21.10 -3.08 -9.58
CA SER A 27 21.79 -3.77 -8.49
C SER A 27 21.29 -3.23 -7.16
N ASP A 28 21.62 -3.92 -6.06
CA ASP A 28 21.37 -3.43 -4.70
C ASP A 28 22.00 -2.05 -4.46
N LYS A 29 23.22 -1.83 -4.96
CA LYS A 29 23.92 -0.54 -4.88
C LYS A 29 23.21 0.58 -5.61
N ASN A 30 22.61 0.28 -6.77
CA ASN A 30 21.95 1.31 -7.59
C ASN A 30 20.52 1.62 -7.12
N ASN A 31 20.00 0.88 -6.14
CA ASN A 31 18.78 1.29 -5.44
C ASN A 31 19.02 2.50 -4.52
N ILE A 32 20.27 2.71 -4.08
CA ILE A 32 20.63 3.79 -3.15
C ILE A 32 20.60 5.13 -3.89
N ILE A 33 20.03 6.14 -3.23
CA ILE A 33 19.96 7.50 -3.76
C ILE A 33 21.38 8.08 -3.80
N ASN A 34 21.81 8.48 -5.00
CA ASN A 34 23.13 9.08 -5.20
C ASN A 34 23.12 10.62 -5.10
N SER A 35 21.95 11.22 -4.91
CA SER A 35 21.78 12.66 -4.74
C SER A 35 21.73 13.07 -3.27
N LYS A 36 21.77 14.39 -3.01
CA LYS A 36 21.68 14.92 -1.65
C LYS A 36 20.34 14.54 -1.02
N VAL A 37 20.42 13.89 0.15
CA VAL A 37 19.28 13.57 1.02
C VAL A 37 19.36 14.42 2.28
N GLN A 38 18.23 14.99 2.70
CA GLN A 38 18.14 15.77 3.94
C GLN A 38 16.92 15.33 4.75
N ALA A 39 17.04 15.38 6.07
CA ALA A 39 15.88 15.25 6.95
C ALA A 39 14.94 16.45 6.73
N PRO A 40 13.63 16.22 6.62
CA PRO A 40 12.64 17.28 6.51
C PRO A 40 12.43 17.97 7.87
N ASP A 41 12.05 19.25 7.83
CA ASP A 41 11.61 20.00 9.01
C ASP A 41 10.22 19.52 9.46
N GLU A 42 9.98 19.40 10.77
CA GLU A 42 8.68 18.96 11.32
C GLU A 42 7.50 19.84 10.88
N THR A 43 7.74 21.11 10.56
CA THR A 43 6.72 22.05 10.04
C THR A 43 6.18 21.66 8.67
N LYS A 44 6.85 20.74 7.96
CA LYS A 44 6.37 20.16 6.69
C LYS A 44 5.23 19.17 6.90
N PHE A 45 4.96 18.75 8.13
CA PHE A 45 3.95 17.77 8.46
C PHE A 45 2.82 18.41 9.25
N PHE A 46 1.58 18.13 8.85
CA PHE A 46 0.44 18.49 9.68
C PHE A 46 0.37 17.53 10.87
N ASN A 47 0.34 18.07 12.09
CA ASN A 47 0.20 17.29 13.31
C ASN A 47 -1.08 17.69 14.06
N PRO A 48 -2.16 16.90 13.96
CA PRO A 48 -3.43 17.22 14.62
C PRO A 48 -3.36 17.31 16.14
N LYS A 49 -2.32 16.72 16.79
CA LYS A 49 -2.10 16.84 18.23
C LYS A 49 -1.49 18.19 18.62
N LYS A 50 -0.69 18.80 17.72
CA LYS A 50 -0.03 20.10 17.95
C LYS A 50 -0.87 21.27 17.42
N ASP A 51 -1.60 21.08 16.32
CA ASP A 51 -2.45 22.11 15.69
C ASP A 51 -3.93 21.68 15.68
N GLY A 52 -4.58 21.89 16.82
CA GLY A 52 -5.99 21.55 17.02
C GLY A 52 -6.97 22.57 16.40
N SER A 53 -6.49 23.74 15.99
CA SER A 53 -7.36 24.86 15.56
C SER A 53 -8.19 24.52 14.32
N LEU A 54 -7.63 23.72 13.42
CA LEU A 54 -8.26 23.29 12.18
C LEU A 54 -9.08 22.00 12.31
N LYS A 55 -8.95 21.28 13.43
CA LYS A 55 -9.49 19.92 13.58
C LYS A 55 -10.98 19.84 13.26
N GLN A 56 -11.79 20.72 13.83
CA GLN A 56 -13.24 20.68 13.63
C GLN A 56 -13.62 20.98 12.17
N LYS A 57 -12.96 21.96 11.54
CA LYS A 57 -13.16 22.31 10.13
C LYS A 57 -12.86 21.10 9.24
N LEU A 58 -11.71 20.46 9.45
CA LEU A 58 -11.27 19.31 8.65
C LEU A 58 -12.23 18.12 8.83
N VAL A 59 -12.62 17.80 10.07
CA VAL A 59 -13.62 16.75 10.33
C VAL A 59 -14.93 17.01 9.56
N THR A 60 -15.42 18.26 9.54
CA THR A 60 -16.62 18.61 8.77
C THR A 60 -16.41 18.39 7.27
N ILE A 61 -15.31 18.90 6.71
CA ILE A 61 -14.98 18.72 5.28
C ILE A 61 -14.91 17.24 4.90
N GLY A 62 -14.21 16.43 5.69
CA GLY A 62 -14.07 15.00 5.43
C GLY A 62 -15.40 14.26 5.54
N ALA A 63 -16.20 14.55 6.56
CA ALA A 63 -17.52 13.97 6.74
C ALA A 63 -18.47 14.31 5.57
N GLU A 64 -18.47 15.56 5.10
CA GLU A 64 -19.25 15.99 3.94
C GLU A 64 -18.79 15.29 2.66
N ALA A 65 -17.48 15.21 2.42
CA ALA A 65 -16.93 14.51 1.25
C ALA A 65 -17.29 13.01 1.26
N ILE A 66 -17.26 12.36 2.42
CA ILE A 66 -17.68 10.95 2.59
C ILE A 66 -19.18 10.80 2.28
N LYS A 67 -20.04 11.65 2.87
CA LYS A 67 -21.50 11.63 2.62
C LYS A 67 -21.84 11.84 1.15
N ASN A 68 -21.07 12.67 0.45
CA ASN A 68 -21.25 12.96 -0.96
C ASN A 68 -20.72 11.85 -1.89
N GLY A 69 -20.31 10.69 -1.35
CA GLY A 69 -19.90 9.53 -2.16
C GLY A 69 -18.54 9.69 -2.85
N LYS A 70 -17.71 10.66 -2.42
CA LYS A 70 -16.43 10.97 -3.09
C LYS A 70 -15.32 9.96 -2.82
N LEU A 71 -15.48 9.08 -1.83
CA LEU A 71 -14.43 8.19 -1.32
C LEU A 71 -14.65 6.73 -1.76
N GLY A 72 -13.60 6.11 -2.28
CA GLY A 72 -13.46 4.65 -2.44
C GLY A 72 -12.28 4.13 -1.63
N LEU A 73 -12.21 2.81 -1.44
CA LEU A 73 -11.12 2.15 -0.72
C LEU A 73 -10.34 1.20 -1.63
N VAL A 74 -9.02 1.19 -1.52
CA VAL A 74 -8.13 0.18 -2.09
C VAL A 74 -7.47 -0.58 -0.95
N ILE A 75 -7.78 -1.87 -0.82
CA ILE A 75 -7.18 -2.77 0.16
C ILE A 75 -6.14 -3.63 -0.54
N VAL A 76 -4.88 -3.48 -0.15
CA VAL A 76 -3.76 -4.24 -0.71
C VAL A 76 -3.68 -5.61 -0.04
N ASN A 77 -3.92 -6.65 -0.82
CA ASN A 77 -3.98 -8.04 -0.41
C ASN A 77 -3.19 -8.96 -1.36
N GLY A 78 -2.15 -8.43 -2.02
CA GLY A 78 -1.27 -9.19 -2.91
C GLY A 78 -0.24 -10.06 -2.19
N GLY A 79 -0.05 -9.85 -0.89
CA GLY A 79 0.99 -10.48 -0.07
C GLY A 79 0.60 -11.87 0.44
N MET A 80 1.51 -12.83 0.24
CA MET A 80 1.48 -14.12 0.93
C MET A 80 2.07 -13.96 2.33
N ALA A 81 1.42 -14.54 3.33
CA ALA A 81 1.94 -14.66 4.67
C ALA A 81 2.90 -15.86 4.76
N THR A 82 4.06 -15.76 4.09
CA THR A 82 5.07 -16.83 4.04
C THR A 82 5.53 -17.24 5.44
N ARG A 83 5.61 -16.27 6.37
CA ARG A 83 5.92 -16.50 7.79
C ARG A 83 4.78 -17.17 8.60
N PHE A 84 3.59 -17.27 8.02
CA PHE A 84 2.40 -17.94 8.57
C PHE A 84 2.11 -19.26 7.82
N GLY A 85 3.13 -19.90 7.25
CA GLY A 85 2.97 -21.14 6.51
C GLY A 85 2.48 -20.99 5.07
N GLY A 86 2.57 -19.78 4.49
CA GLY A 86 2.27 -19.57 3.07
C GLY A 86 0.78 -19.42 2.75
N VAL A 87 -0.02 -18.93 3.70
CA VAL A 87 -1.43 -18.57 3.46
C VAL A 87 -1.57 -17.13 2.95
N VAL A 88 -2.72 -16.78 2.38
CA VAL A 88 -3.01 -15.38 2.00
C VAL A 88 -3.14 -14.52 3.26
N LYS A 89 -2.46 -13.36 3.31
CA LYS A 89 -2.42 -12.54 4.52
C LYS A 89 -3.81 -12.08 4.97
N GLY A 90 -4.66 -11.64 4.04
CA GLY A 90 -6.01 -11.14 4.35
C GLY A 90 -6.95 -12.16 4.99
N ILE A 91 -6.75 -13.46 4.75
CA ILE A 91 -7.62 -14.52 5.29
C ILE A 91 -7.12 -15.08 6.63
N VAL A 92 -5.95 -14.65 7.11
CA VAL A 92 -5.41 -15.05 8.41
C VAL A 92 -6.34 -14.55 9.53
N GLU A 93 -6.74 -15.47 10.41
CA GLU A 93 -7.49 -15.16 11.62
C GLU A 93 -6.66 -14.27 12.56
N VAL A 94 -7.28 -13.21 13.08
CA VAL A 94 -6.67 -12.25 13.99
C VAL A 94 -7.14 -12.50 15.43
N TYR A 95 -8.44 -12.38 15.66
CA TYR A 95 -9.13 -12.66 16.92
C TYR A 95 -10.58 -13.08 16.64
N ASP A 96 -11.22 -13.78 17.57
CA ASP A 96 -12.64 -14.19 17.49
C ASP A 96 -13.04 -14.84 16.15
N LYS A 97 -12.13 -15.64 15.54
CA LYS A 97 -12.33 -16.24 14.20
C LYS A 97 -12.47 -15.24 13.05
N LYS A 98 -12.23 -13.95 13.30
CA LYS A 98 -12.27 -12.90 12.28
C LYS A 98 -10.92 -12.77 11.59
N SER A 99 -10.95 -12.80 10.27
CA SER A 99 -9.78 -12.56 9.43
C SER A 99 -9.42 -11.07 9.33
N PHE A 100 -8.18 -10.72 8.93
CA PHE A 100 -7.80 -9.33 8.65
C PHE A 100 -8.77 -8.65 7.68
N LEU A 101 -9.10 -9.33 6.58
CA LEU A 101 -10.00 -8.80 5.56
C LEU A 101 -11.41 -8.59 6.11
N GLN A 102 -11.92 -9.53 6.92
CA GLN A 102 -13.22 -9.35 7.57
C GLN A 102 -13.25 -8.12 8.47
N ILE A 103 -12.23 -7.93 9.32
CA ILE A 103 -12.18 -6.78 10.25
C ILE A 103 -12.15 -5.47 9.46
N LYS A 104 -11.34 -5.38 8.41
CA LYS A 104 -11.32 -4.22 7.49
C LYS A 104 -12.69 -3.93 6.92
N LEU A 105 -13.39 -4.95 6.41
CA LEU A 105 -14.72 -4.80 5.83
C LEU A 105 -15.79 -4.39 6.86
N GLU A 106 -15.73 -4.93 8.08
CA GLU A 106 -16.60 -4.53 9.19
C GLU A 106 -16.39 -3.07 9.61
N GLN A 107 -15.14 -2.56 9.58
CA GLN A 107 -14.85 -1.14 9.81
C GLN A 107 -15.53 -0.25 8.76
N VAL A 108 -15.55 -0.66 7.49
CA VAL A 108 -16.27 0.07 6.43
C VAL A 108 -17.77 0.03 6.65
N LYS A 109 -18.34 -1.11 7.09
CA LYS A 109 -19.77 -1.21 7.43
C LYS A 109 -20.17 -0.19 8.51
N LYS A 110 -19.33 0.01 9.53
CA LYS A 110 -19.57 1.02 10.58
C LYS A 110 -19.69 2.43 9.98
N ILE A 111 -18.86 2.77 8.99
CA ILE A 111 -18.92 4.07 8.29
C ILE A 111 -20.13 4.17 7.36
N ASN A 112 -20.42 3.13 6.58
CA ASN A 112 -21.61 3.06 5.73
C ASN A 112 -22.89 3.26 6.57
N GLN A 113 -22.99 2.62 7.74
CA GLN A 113 -24.10 2.79 8.67
C GLN A 113 -24.15 4.21 9.27
N LYS A 114 -23.00 4.75 9.72
CA LYS A 114 -22.90 6.09 10.29
C LYS A 114 -23.43 7.18 9.35
N TYR A 115 -23.16 7.06 8.06
CA TYR A 115 -23.53 8.07 7.06
C TYR A 115 -24.67 7.67 6.14
N ASN A 116 -25.23 6.47 6.29
CA ASN A 116 -26.22 5.88 5.38
C ASN A 116 -25.76 5.94 3.91
N ILE A 117 -24.54 5.48 3.66
CA ILE A 117 -23.89 5.46 2.34
C ILE A 117 -23.36 4.08 2.00
N SER A 118 -22.83 3.95 0.78
CA SER A 118 -22.27 2.73 0.24
C SER A 118 -20.89 3.01 -0.37
N ILE A 119 -19.82 2.85 0.41
CA ILE A 119 -18.45 3.10 -0.07
C ILE A 119 -18.00 1.95 -1.01
N PRO A 120 -17.52 2.24 -2.24
CA PRO A 120 -16.90 1.26 -3.12
C PRO A 120 -15.57 0.74 -2.55
N ILE A 121 -15.37 -0.58 -2.61
CA ILE A 121 -14.19 -1.25 -2.05
C ILE A 121 -13.51 -2.06 -3.15
N TYR A 122 -12.23 -1.79 -3.36
CA TYR A 122 -11.39 -2.44 -4.35
C TYR A 122 -10.31 -3.25 -3.66
N ILE A 123 -10.35 -4.57 -3.78
CA ILE A 123 -9.34 -5.45 -3.18
C ILE A 123 -8.31 -5.80 -4.25
N MET A 124 -7.08 -5.32 -4.07
CA MET A 124 -5.96 -5.65 -4.95
C MET A 124 -5.32 -6.97 -4.50
N ASN A 125 -5.47 -8.01 -5.31
CA ASN A 125 -4.85 -9.31 -5.12
C ASN A 125 -3.58 -9.45 -5.96
N SER A 126 -2.94 -10.61 -5.87
CA SER A 126 -1.93 -11.09 -6.80
C SER A 126 -2.39 -12.42 -7.39
N TYR A 127 -1.64 -12.93 -8.37
CA TYR A 127 -1.88 -14.26 -8.93
C TYR A 127 -1.92 -15.36 -7.84
N ALA A 128 -1.19 -15.15 -6.73
CA ALA A 128 -1.10 -16.10 -5.63
C ALA A 128 -2.23 -15.95 -4.59
N THR A 129 -2.88 -14.78 -4.52
CA THR A 129 -3.89 -14.49 -3.49
C THR A 129 -5.32 -14.42 -4.00
N GLU A 130 -5.53 -14.23 -5.30
CA GLU A 130 -6.85 -13.98 -5.89
C GLU A 130 -7.86 -15.10 -5.56
N VAL A 131 -7.52 -16.35 -5.87
CA VAL A 131 -8.45 -17.48 -5.73
C VAL A 131 -8.91 -17.65 -4.27
N ALA A 132 -7.97 -17.72 -3.33
CA ALA A 132 -8.30 -17.91 -1.93
C ALA A 132 -9.05 -16.69 -1.34
N THR A 133 -8.77 -15.47 -1.82
CA THR A 133 -9.49 -14.27 -1.39
C THR A 133 -10.94 -14.29 -1.86
N VAL A 134 -11.18 -14.62 -3.13
CA VAL A 134 -12.53 -14.70 -3.70
C VAL A 134 -13.34 -15.79 -3.00
N GLN A 135 -12.76 -16.98 -2.81
CA GLN A 135 -13.42 -18.07 -2.08
C GLN A 135 -13.77 -17.69 -0.64
N HIS A 136 -12.86 -16.97 0.04
CA HIS A 136 -13.12 -16.49 1.40
C HIS A 136 -14.25 -15.46 1.43
N LEU A 137 -14.31 -14.54 0.46
CA LEU A 137 -15.42 -13.60 0.33
C LEU A 137 -16.75 -14.34 0.07
N GLU A 138 -16.80 -15.23 -0.92
CA GLU A 138 -18.00 -15.98 -1.29
C GLU A 138 -18.53 -16.84 -0.14
N LYS A 139 -17.66 -17.59 0.53
CA LYS A 139 -18.02 -18.44 1.68
C LYS A 139 -18.65 -17.66 2.82
N ASN A 140 -18.29 -16.38 2.98
CA ASN A 140 -18.78 -15.51 4.04
C ASN A 140 -19.78 -14.46 3.53
N ASP A 141 -20.39 -14.67 2.36
CA ASP A 141 -21.34 -13.76 1.71
C ASP A 141 -20.83 -12.30 1.65
N TYR A 142 -19.55 -12.15 1.31
CA TYR A 142 -18.84 -10.88 1.22
C TYR A 142 -18.95 -10.03 2.50
N PHE A 143 -19.19 -10.68 3.64
CA PHE A 143 -19.47 -10.05 4.94
C PHE A 143 -20.62 -9.03 4.89
N GLY A 144 -21.56 -9.21 3.94
CA GLY A 144 -22.69 -8.31 3.70
C GLY A 144 -22.36 -7.06 2.87
N LEU A 145 -21.27 -7.07 2.09
CA LEU A 145 -20.83 -5.96 1.23
C LEU A 145 -20.66 -6.38 -0.25
N LYS A 146 -21.40 -7.40 -0.70
CA LYS A 146 -21.24 -8.01 -2.03
C LYS A 146 -21.29 -7.01 -3.18
N ASP A 147 -22.22 -6.05 -3.13
CA ASP A 147 -22.41 -5.07 -4.22
C ASP A 147 -21.33 -3.98 -4.22
N ASN A 148 -20.67 -3.77 -3.08
CA ASN A 148 -19.64 -2.75 -2.88
C ASN A 148 -18.24 -3.23 -3.26
N ILE A 149 -18.00 -4.54 -3.21
CA ILE A 149 -16.66 -5.12 -3.35
C ILE A 149 -16.39 -5.49 -4.81
N LYS A 150 -15.28 -5.00 -5.35
CA LYS A 150 -14.69 -5.47 -6.60
C LYS A 150 -13.25 -5.91 -6.34
N CYS A 151 -12.85 -7.03 -6.93
CA CYS A 151 -11.47 -7.49 -6.87
C CYS A 151 -10.77 -7.18 -8.19
N PHE A 152 -9.50 -6.82 -8.10
CA PHE A 152 -8.58 -6.80 -9.24
C PHE A 152 -7.24 -7.35 -8.80
N SER A 153 -6.39 -7.72 -9.75
CA SER A 153 -5.09 -8.30 -9.45
C SER A 153 -3.99 -7.41 -10.01
N GLN A 154 -2.94 -7.21 -9.22
CA GLN A 154 -1.68 -6.67 -9.73
C GLN A 154 -1.10 -7.60 -10.81
N PHE A 155 -0.16 -7.08 -11.58
CA PHE A 155 0.50 -7.77 -12.66
C PHE A 155 1.36 -8.93 -12.14
N ILE A 156 1.84 -9.74 -13.06
CA ILE A 156 2.73 -10.88 -12.81
C ILE A 156 4.05 -10.70 -13.55
N ALA A 157 5.14 -11.18 -12.97
CA ALA A 157 6.46 -11.18 -13.59
C ALA A 157 7.26 -12.46 -13.28
N LYS A 158 8.25 -12.75 -14.12
CA LYS A 158 9.14 -13.91 -13.99
C LYS A 158 10.30 -13.61 -13.05
N ARG A 159 10.86 -14.62 -12.40
CA ARG A 159 12.08 -14.46 -11.60
C ARG A 159 13.33 -14.73 -12.42
N LEU A 160 14.45 -14.14 -12.02
CA LEU A 160 15.76 -14.41 -12.62
C LEU A 160 16.69 -15.13 -11.62
N ASN A 161 17.60 -15.92 -12.15
CA ASN A 161 18.79 -16.39 -11.45
C ASN A 161 19.81 -15.24 -11.33
N ALA A 162 20.83 -15.42 -10.49
CA ALA A 162 21.91 -14.44 -10.31
C ALA A 162 22.69 -14.13 -11.60
N ASP A 163 22.69 -15.04 -12.58
CA ASP A 163 23.30 -14.85 -13.91
C ASP A 163 22.35 -14.15 -14.92
N GLY A 164 21.13 -13.79 -14.49
CA GLY A 164 20.12 -13.14 -15.32
C GLY A 164 19.38 -14.08 -16.27
N THR A 165 19.59 -15.40 -16.20
CA THR A 165 18.71 -16.37 -16.86
C THR A 165 17.37 -16.47 -16.13
N TYR A 166 16.31 -16.93 -16.80
CA TYR A 166 15.04 -17.16 -16.12
C TYR A 166 15.18 -18.25 -15.07
N TYR A 167 14.64 -17.99 -13.88
CA TYR A 167 14.51 -19.02 -12.86
C TYR A 167 13.32 -19.92 -13.19
N LEU A 168 13.62 -21.15 -13.60
CA LEU A 168 12.66 -22.18 -14.02
C LEU A 168 12.75 -23.39 -13.06
N PRO A 169 11.97 -23.42 -11.97
CA PRO A 169 11.82 -24.62 -11.17
C PRO A 169 10.96 -25.68 -11.89
N GLU A 170 10.80 -26.85 -11.28
CA GLU A 170 9.83 -27.88 -11.73
C GLU A 170 8.40 -27.33 -11.86
N ASN A 171 8.06 -26.31 -11.07
CA ASN A 171 6.83 -25.51 -11.20
C ASN A 171 7.17 -24.08 -11.62
N GLU A 172 6.31 -23.41 -12.38
CA GLU A 172 6.50 -22.02 -12.76
C GLU A 172 6.65 -21.11 -11.52
N SER A 173 7.63 -20.20 -11.53
CA SER A 173 7.94 -19.32 -10.39
C SER A 173 7.76 -17.84 -10.77
N TYR A 174 6.63 -17.28 -10.34
CA TYR A 174 6.25 -15.89 -10.60
C TYR A 174 6.16 -15.02 -9.35
N TYR A 175 6.24 -13.70 -9.50
CA TYR A 175 5.99 -12.74 -8.43
C TYR A 175 5.09 -11.61 -8.93
N GLY A 176 4.47 -10.87 -8.01
CA GLY A 176 3.85 -9.59 -8.36
C GLY A 176 4.88 -8.46 -8.20
N PRO A 177 4.93 -7.47 -9.10
CA PRO A 177 6.01 -6.48 -9.19
C PRO A 177 5.99 -5.39 -8.11
N GLY A 178 5.62 -5.72 -6.88
CA GLY A 178 5.53 -4.78 -5.76
C GLY A 178 4.20 -4.04 -5.72
N HIS A 179 3.94 -3.38 -4.60
CA HIS A 179 2.64 -2.75 -4.34
C HIS A 179 2.46 -1.41 -5.07
N GLY A 180 3.51 -0.86 -5.70
CA GLY A 180 3.39 0.28 -6.61
C GLY A 180 2.54 0.00 -7.84
N ASP A 181 2.31 -1.29 -8.15
CA ASP A 181 1.57 -1.71 -9.34
C ASP A 181 0.08 -1.40 -9.25
N PHE A 182 -0.39 -1.03 -8.05
CA PHE A 182 -1.79 -0.77 -7.80
C PHE A 182 -2.37 0.26 -8.76
N SER A 183 -1.64 1.32 -9.10
CA SER A 183 -2.16 2.39 -9.96
C SER A 183 -2.37 1.87 -11.39
N PHE A 184 -1.38 1.18 -11.95
CA PHE A 184 -1.43 0.59 -13.29
C PHE A 184 -2.45 -0.54 -13.38
N ALA A 185 -2.49 -1.43 -12.40
CA ALA A 185 -3.44 -2.54 -12.35
C ALA A 185 -4.88 -2.06 -12.15
N PHE A 186 -5.09 -1.04 -11.32
CA PHE A 186 -6.42 -0.45 -11.10
C PHE A 186 -6.93 0.25 -12.35
N GLN A 187 -6.06 0.97 -13.07
CA GLN A 187 -6.38 1.52 -14.39
C GLN A 187 -6.68 0.41 -15.41
N LYS A 188 -5.78 -0.57 -15.57
CA LYS A 188 -5.91 -1.67 -16.54
C LYS A 188 -7.17 -2.51 -16.33
N SER A 189 -7.62 -2.64 -15.08
CA SER A 189 -8.86 -3.35 -14.74
C SER A 189 -10.14 -2.65 -15.21
N GLY A 190 -10.06 -1.36 -15.60
CA GLY A 190 -11.22 -0.51 -15.89
C GLY A 190 -12.00 -0.06 -14.66
N LEU A 191 -11.64 -0.53 -13.45
CA LEU A 191 -12.32 -0.17 -12.21
C LEU A 191 -12.04 1.28 -11.80
N LEU A 192 -10.84 1.81 -12.08
CA LEU A 192 -10.55 3.23 -11.85
C LEU A 192 -11.46 4.13 -12.70
N ASP A 193 -11.59 3.83 -13.99
CA ASP A 193 -12.47 4.58 -14.89
C ASP A 193 -13.94 4.46 -14.47
N HIS A 194 -14.36 3.27 -14.06
CA HIS A 194 -15.71 3.07 -13.50
C HIS A 194 -15.93 3.90 -12.25
N PHE A 195 -14.99 3.88 -11.29
CA PHE A 195 -15.05 4.66 -10.06
C PHE A 195 -15.19 6.16 -10.33
N LEU A 196 -14.40 6.71 -11.26
CA LEU A 196 -14.48 8.10 -11.68
C LEU A 196 -15.84 8.42 -12.33
N LYS A 197 -16.36 7.54 -13.19
CA LYS A 197 -17.66 7.73 -13.87
C LYS A 197 -18.85 7.77 -12.91
N ILE A 198 -18.79 7.06 -11.79
CA ILE A 198 -19.85 7.08 -10.76
C ILE A 198 -19.68 8.23 -9.74
N GLY A 199 -18.77 9.18 -10.00
CA GLY A 199 -18.57 10.37 -9.16
C GLY A 199 -17.52 10.23 -8.05
N GLY A 200 -16.78 9.12 -8.02
CA GLY A 200 -15.67 8.94 -7.09
C GLY A 200 -14.51 9.90 -7.38
N GLU A 201 -13.93 10.52 -6.34
CA GLU A 201 -12.85 11.51 -6.49
C GLU A 201 -11.56 11.07 -5.80
N HIS A 202 -11.65 10.29 -4.72
CA HIS A 202 -10.52 9.93 -3.87
C HIS A 202 -10.51 8.44 -3.54
N VAL A 203 -9.33 7.84 -3.48
CA VAL A 203 -9.15 6.46 -3.01
C VAL A 203 -8.26 6.41 -1.79
N TRP A 204 -8.76 5.80 -0.71
CA TRP A 204 -7.95 5.50 0.46
C TRP A 204 -7.29 4.13 0.27
N TYR A 205 -5.98 4.13 0.22
CA TYR A 205 -5.14 2.97 0.03
C TYR A 205 -4.56 2.51 1.37
N SER A 206 -4.68 1.23 1.69
CA SER A 206 -3.99 0.64 2.85
C SER A 206 -3.73 -0.85 2.69
N ASN A 207 -2.71 -1.34 3.40
CA ASN A 207 -2.45 -2.78 3.51
C ASN A 207 -3.53 -3.47 4.35
N VAL A 208 -3.90 -4.69 3.95
CA VAL A 208 -4.90 -5.51 4.66
C VAL A 208 -4.51 -5.80 6.11
N ASP A 209 -3.20 -5.88 6.40
CA ASP A 209 -2.65 -6.23 7.71
C ASP A 209 -2.45 -5.03 8.66
N ASN A 210 -2.59 -3.78 8.18
CA ASN A 210 -2.64 -2.61 9.05
C ASN A 210 -4.09 -2.29 9.43
N LEU A 211 -4.61 -2.91 10.49
CA LEU A 211 -5.99 -2.72 10.95
C LEU A 211 -6.30 -1.30 11.45
N GLY A 212 -5.28 -0.52 11.82
CA GLY A 212 -5.44 0.88 12.25
C GLY A 212 -5.72 1.87 11.12
N ALA A 213 -5.40 1.51 9.87
CA ALA A 213 -5.71 2.32 8.69
C ALA A 213 -7.20 2.24 8.35
N THR A 214 -8.02 2.95 9.12
CA THR A 214 -9.47 3.07 8.99
C THR A 214 -9.84 4.42 8.40
N ILE A 215 -11.06 4.58 7.87
CA ILE A 215 -11.51 5.90 7.40
C ILE A 215 -11.59 6.85 8.61
N ASP A 216 -10.95 8.00 8.48
CA ASP A 216 -10.93 9.08 9.48
C ASP A 216 -11.25 10.41 8.80
N GLU A 217 -12.28 11.10 9.30
CA GLU A 217 -12.79 12.32 8.69
C GLU A 217 -11.80 13.48 8.77
N LEU A 218 -10.96 13.53 9.81
CA LEU A 218 -9.95 14.58 9.93
C LEU A 218 -8.89 14.42 8.84
N ILE A 219 -8.36 13.21 8.69
CA ILE A 219 -7.33 12.91 7.69
C ILE A 219 -7.87 13.14 6.27
N PHE A 220 -9.09 12.68 5.99
CA PHE A 220 -9.71 12.89 4.69
C PHE A 220 -10.04 14.36 4.44
N GLY A 221 -10.52 15.06 5.46
CA GLY A 221 -10.75 16.49 5.41
C GLY A 221 -9.48 17.28 5.12
N TYR A 222 -8.35 16.89 5.72
CA TYR A 222 -7.04 17.47 5.43
C TYR A 222 -6.64 17.28 3.96
N HIS A 223 -6.81 16.07 3.42
CA HIS A 223 -6.56 15.78 2.00
C HIS A 223 -7.40 16.67 1.07
N VAL A 224 -8.69 16.80 1.36
CA VAL A 224 -9.63 17.60 0.55
C VAL A 224 -9.34 19.09 0.67
N ASP A 225 -9.13 19.62 1.89
CA ASP A 225 -8.87 21.04 2.17
C ASP A 225 -7.58 21.53 1.49
N LYS A 226 -6.52 20.70 1.50
CA LYS A 226 -5.24 21.00 0.85
C LYS A 226 -5.25 20.79 -0.67
N GLN A 227 -6.33 20.22 -1.21
CA GLN A 227 -6.42 19.78 -2.60
C GLN A 227 -5.22 18.90 -2.98
N SER A 228 -4.87 17.98 -2.08
CA SER A 228 -3.73 17.09 -2.26
C SER A 228 -3.98 16.12 -3.40
N GLU A 229 -2.92 15.77 -4.13
CA GLU A 229 -2.97 14.67 -5.10
C GLU A 229 -2.64 13.33 -4.42
N MET A 230 -1.80 13.38 -3.38
CA MET A 230 -1.49 12.28 -2.48
C MET A 230 -1.41 12.83 -1.04
N THR A 231 -1.97 12.12 -0.07
CA THR A 231 -1.72 12.38 1.35
C THR A 231 -1.11 11.14 1.97
N VAL A 232 -0.03 11.32 2.73
CA VAL A 232 0.70 10.23 3.38
C VAL A 232 0.51 10.28 4.89
N GLU A 233 0.04 9.17 5.46
CA GLU A 233 0.03 8.98 6.92
C GLU A 233 1.44 8.62 7.43
N LEU A 234 1.93 9.40 8.38
CA LEU A 234 3.22 9.24 9.03
C LEU A 234 3.03 8.90 10.51
N ALA A 235 3.75 7.90 11.02
CA ALA A 235 3.74 7.56 12.44
C ALA A 235 5.06 7.98 13.11
N GLU A 236 5.01 8.26 14.40
CA GLU A 236 6.20 8.52 15.22
C GLU A 236 7.16 7.32 15.20
N LYS A 237 8.44 7.58 14.90
CA LYS A 237 9.51 6.58 14.83
C LYS A 237 10.13 6.39 16.22
N TYR A 238 10.16 5.15 16.70
CA TYR A 238 10.83 4.76 17.93
C TYR A 238 12.22 4.17 17.63
N PRO A 239 13.15 4.20 18.61
CA PRO A 239 14.48 3.60 18.44
C PRO A 239 14.39 2.14 17.96
N GLY A 240 15.07 1.83 16.85
CA GLY A 240 15.09 0.50 16.25
C GLY A 240 14.02 0.24 15.20
N ASP A 241 13.09 1.16 14.97
CA ASP A 241 12.14 1.05 13.86
C ASP A 241 12.85 1.09 12.51
N LYS A 242 12.35 0.23 11.62
CA LYS A 242 12.85 0.04 10.26
C LYS A 242 11.71 0.22 9.27
N GLY A 243 11.90 1.09 8.30
CA GLY A 243 10.92 1.37 7.26
C GLY A 243 11.28 2.59 6.43
N GLY A 244 10.50 2.84 5.38
CA GLY A 244 10.57 4.09 4.64
C GLY A 244 10.19 5.29 5.48
N ALA A 245 10.69 6.46 5.11
CA ALA A 245 10.47 7.71 5.82
C ALA A 245 10.40 8.89 4.83
N PRO A 246 9.75 10.00 5.20
CA PRO A 246 9.77 11.21 4.38
C PRO A 246 11.17 11.83 4.40
N ALA A 247 11.70 12.18 3.24
CA ALA A 247 13.01 12.83 3.09
C ALA A 247 12.98 13.90 1.99
N ILE A 248 13.87 14.89 2.10
CA ILE A 248 14.10 15.86 1.04
C ILE A 248 15.17 15.30 0.11
N VAL A 249 14.78 14.99 -1.13
CA VAL A 249 15.67 14.51 -2.20
C VAL A 249 15.65 15.54 -3.32
N ASN A 250 16.81 16.11 -3.66
CA ASN A 250 16.92 17.20 -4.64
C ASN A 250 15.95 18.38 -4.40
N GLY A 251 15.66 18.69 -3.14
CA GLY A 251 14.76 19.79 -2.76
C GLY A 251 13.27 19.42 -2.72
N HIS A 252 12.91 18.18 -3.08
CA HIS A 252 11.53 17.69 -3.07
C HIS A 252 11.30 16.76 -1.88
N LEU A 253 10.17 16.93 -1.19
CA LEU A 253 9.75 16.06 -0.10
C LEU A 253 9.03 14.83 -0.64
N GLU A 254 9.63 13.67 -0.47
CA GLU A 254 9.14 12.38 -0.97
C GLU A 254 9.29 11.27 0.07
N ILE A 255 8.58 10.15 -0.12
CA ILE A 255 8.78 8.92 0.63
C ILE A 255 9.97 8.15 0.06
N VAL A 256 10.92 7.87 0.93
CA VAL A 256 12.13 7.10 0.62
C VAL A 256 12.11 5.81 1.45
N GLU A 257 12.17 4.66 0.80
CA GLU A 257 12.28 3.37 1.50
C GLU A 257 13.65 3.18 2.15
N GLN A 258 13.70 2.39 3.23
CA GLN A 258 14.90 2.23 4.04
C GLN A 258 16.15 1.86 3.23
N PHE A 259 16.01 0.93 2.28
CA PHE A 259 17.14 0.44 1.48
C PHE A 259 17.65 1.47 0.44
N LYS A 260 16.92 2.57 0.22
CA LYS A 260 17.29 3.65 -0.70
C LYS A 260 18.16 4.71 -0.02
N PHE A 261 18.18 4.79 1.31
CA PHE A 261 18.97 5.81 2.02
C PHE A 261 20.48 5.56 1.85
N PRO A 262 21.28 6.62 1.61
CA PRO A 262 22.74 6.54 1.68
C PRO A 262 23.21 5.98 3.02
N SER A 263 24.29 5.19 3.02
CA SER A 263 24.82 4.56 4.24
C SER A 263 25.34 5.55 5.27
N ASP A 264 25.73 6.75 4.84
CA ASP A 264 26.21 7.86 5.67
C ASP A 264 25.07 8.79 6.14
N PHE A 265 23.84 8.59 5.64
CA PHE A 265 22.68 9.35 6.10
C PHE A 265 22.15 8.79 7.43
N ASN A 266 22.10 9.64 8.45
CA ASN A 266 21.49 9.28 9.73
C ASN A 266 19.95 9.28 9.63
N GLN A 267 19.35 8.13 9.33
CA GLN A 267 17.89 7.98 9.25
C GLN A 267 17.16 8.25 10.58
N ASP A 268 17.85 8.22 11.72
CA ASP A 268 17.26 8.55 13.03
C ASP A 268 17.11 10.05 13.25
N SER A 269 17.67 10.88 12.35
CA SER A 269 17.33 12.31 12.29
C SER A 269 15.89 12.58 11.81
N ILE A 270 15.20 11.56 11.29
CA ILE A 270 13.79 11.66 10.89
C ILE A 270 12.93 11.04 12.01
N SER A 271 12.13 11.86 12.68
CA SER A 271 11.32 11.47 13.85
C SER A 271 10.04 10.69 13.50
N VAL A 272 9.78 10.49 12.21
CA VAL A 272 8.56 9.85 11.69
C VAL A 272 8.89 8.86 10.57
N PHE A 273 7.99 7.91 10.32
CA PHE A 273 8.15 6.95 9.25
C PHE A 273 6.82 6.67 8.51
N ASN A 274 6.96 6.15 7.30
CA ASN A 274 5.86 5.85 6.39
C ASN A 274 5.01 4.68 6.93
N THR A 275 3.70 4.90 7.06
CA THR A 275 2.74 3.85 7.45
C THR A 275 2.26 2.99 6.27
N ALA A 276 2.67 3.33 5.05
CA ALA A 276 2.15 2.77 3.80
C ALA A 276 0.62 2.89 3.65
N THR A 277 0.05 3.94 4.25
CA THR A 277 -1.36 4.32 4.13
C THR A 277 -1.45 5.68 3.45
N TYR A 278 -2.22 5.73 2.37
CA TYR A 278 -2.26 6.88 1.47
C TYR A 278 -3.69 7.24 1.11
N ILE A 279 -3.94 8.50 0.79
CA ILE A 279 -5.14 8.94 0.10
C ILE A 279 -4.71 9.56 -1.22
N PHE A 280 -5.26 9.07 -2.33
CA PHE A 280 -4.95 9.59 -3.65
C PHE A 280 -6.16 10.28 -4.26
N LYS A 281 -5.92 11.39 -4.98
CA LYS A 281 -6.89 11.93 -5.93
C LYS A 281 -6.97 10.97 -7.11
N ALA A 282 -8.11 10.32 -7.30
CA ALA A 282 -8.25 9.19 -8.23
C ALA A 282 -7.97 9.59 -9.69
N SER A 283 -8.34 10.80 -10.11
CA SER A 283 -8.07 11.29 -11.47
C SER A 283 -6.58 11.41 -11.78
N ASN A 284 -5.72 11.55 -10.77
CA ASN A 284 -4.28 11.59 -10.95
C ASN A 284 -3.66 10.20 -11.16
N LEU A 285 -4.33 9.13 -10.73
CA LEU A 285 -3.92 7.76 -11.00
C LEU A 285 -4.19 7.34 -12.45
N ASN A 286 -5.01 8.10 -13.19
CA ASN A 286 -5.31 7.85 -14.60
C ASN A 286 -4.33 8.54 -15.57
N LYS A 287 -3.37 9.32 -15.04
CA LYS A 287 -2.34 9.99 -15.83
C LYS A 287 -1.25 9.00 -16.23
N TYR A 288 -0.59 9.25 -17.37
CA TYR A 288 0.64 8.53 -17.70
C TYR A 288 1.78 9.03 -16.80
N PHE A 289 2.40 8.12 -16.07
CA PHE A 289 3.62 8.35 -15.31
C PHE A 289 4.45 7.06 -15.26
N GLU A 290 5.75 7.21 -15.05
CA GLU A 290 6.67 6.10 -14.87
C GLU A 290 7.11 6.03 -13.41
N LEU A 291 7.00 4.85 -12.80
CA LEU A 291 7.55 4.59 -11.47
C LEU A 291 8.88 3.84 -11.58
N PRO A 292 9.87 4.17 -10.73
CA PRO A 292 11.14 3.45 -10.70
C PRO A 292 10.93 1.99 -10.29
N PHE A 293 11.69 1.09 -10.93
CA PHE A 293 11.83 -0.29 -10.49
C PHE A 293 13.10 -0.45 -9.67
N TYR A 294 13.03 -1.30 -8.65
CA TYR A 294 14.14 -1.63 -7.77
C TYR A 294 14.53 -3.09 -7.91
N PHE A 295 15.84 -3.32 -7.85
CA PHE A 295 16.38 -4.66 -7.72
C PHE A 295 16.03 -5.22 -6.34
N VAL A 296 15.45 -6.42 -6.31
CA VAL A 296 15.15 -7.13 -5.06
C VAL A 296 15.68 -8.56 -5.15
N GLU A 297 16.60 -8.89 -4.24
CA GLU A 297 17.02 -10.26 -4.02
C GLU A 297 16.08 -10.94 -3.01
N LYS A 298 15.55 -12.11 -3.35
CA LYS A 298 14.82 -12.98 -2.43
C LYS A 298 15.49 -14.35 -2.37
N LYS A 299 15.23 -15.08 -1.29
CA LYS A 299 15.59 -16.49 -1.15
C LYS A 299 14.33 -17.34 -1.35
N ILE A 300 14.35 -18.26 -2.32
CA ILE A 300 13.30 -19.27 -2.52
C ILE A 300 13.95 -20.63 -2.34
N ALA A 301 13.44 -21.40 -1.37
CA ALA A 301 14.15 -22.57 -0.82
C ALA A 301 15.58 -22.15 -0.45
N ASP A 302 16.58 -22.69 -1.15
CA ASP A 302 18.00 -22.35 -0.96
C ASP A 302 18.65 -21.57 -2.12
N LYS A 303 17.84 -21.11 -3.07
CA LYS A 303 18.34 -20.33 -4.22
C LYS A 303 18.03 -18.85 -4.06
N LYS A 304 19.02 -18.02 -4.36
CA LYS A 304 18.85 -16.58 -4.55
C LYS A 304 18.18 -16.35 -5.90
N VAL A 305 17.13 -15.55 -5.89
CA VAL A 305 16.38 -15.16 -7.07
C VAL A 305 16.21 -13.65 -7.10
N ILE A 306 16.16 -13.11 -8.30
CA ILE A 306 16.07 -11.68 -8.56
C ILE A 306 14.67 -11.33 -9.03
N GLN A 307 14.18 -10.22 -8.52
CA GLN A 307 12.89 -9.61 -8.79
C GLN A 307 13.08 -8.11 -9.02
N PHE A 308 12.18 -7.51 -9.78
CA PHE A 308 12.07 -6.07 -9.96
C PHE A 308 10.73 -5.60 -9.40
N GLU A 309 10.78 -4.76 -8.37
CA GLU A 309 9.58 -4.27 -7.67
C GLU A 309 9.52 -2.74 -7.74
N HIS A 310 8.32 -2.16 -7.79
CA HIS A 310 8.10 -0.73 -7.57
C HIS A 310 7.17 -0.50 -6.37
N LEU A 311 7.16 0.73 -5.86
CA LEU A 311 6.55 1.03 -4.57
C LEU A 311 5.52 2.14 -4.70
N ALA A 312 4.38 1.96 -4.05
CA ALA A 312 3.30 2.95 -4.04
C ALA A 312 3.75 4.30 -3.44
N GLY A 313 4.71 4.28 -2.51
CA GLY A 313 5.32 5.48 -1.92
C GLY A 313 6.05 6.36 -2.93
N ASP A 314 6.58 5.79 -4.03
CA ASP A 314 7.29 6.57 -5.05
C ASP A 314 6.34 7.46 -5.87
N LEU A 315 5.02 7.28 -5.77
CA LEU A 315 4.07 8.25 -6.33
C LEU A 315 4.24 9.65 -5.72
N SER A 316 4.80 9.75 -4.52
CA SER A 316 5.12 11.04 -3.89
C SER A 316 6.21 11.84 -4.62
N THR A 317 7.01 11.17 -5.47
CA THR A 317 8.01 11.83 -6.34
C THR A 317 7.37 12.57 -7.52
N ILE A 318 6.10 12.26 -7.81
CA ILE A 318 5.36 12.74 -8.99
C ILE A 318 4.17 13.59 -8.58
N LEU A 319 3.45 13.17 -7.54
CA LEU A 319 2.21 13.79 -7.09
C LEU A 319 2.48 14.90 -6.08
N LYS A 320 1.67 15.97 -6.14
CA LYS A 320 1.63 16.98 -5.08
C LYS A 320 1.16 16.34 -3.77
N SER A 321 2.12 16.06 -2.90
CA SER A 321 1.94 15.26 -1.70
C SER A 321 1.88 16.11 -0.44
N GLU A 322 0.90 15.82 0.41
CA GLU A 322 0.82 16.35 1.78
C GLU A 322 1.06 15.21 2.78
N TYR A 323 1.52 15.57 3.98
CA TYR A 323 2.00 14.62 4.97
C TYR A 323 1.36 14.92 6.31
N ILE A 324 0.77 13.91 6.95
CA ILE A 324 0.06 14.06 8.22
C ILE A 324 0.60 13.07 9.24
N ILE A 325 0.93 13.57 10.43
CA ILE A 325 1.33 12.74 11.57
C ILE A 325 0.08 12.16 12.20
N VAL A 326 0.03 10.84 12.31
CA VAL A 326 -1.05 10.08 12.93
C VAL A 326 -0.62 9.47 14.25
N ASP A 327 -1.60 9.14 15.10
CA ASP A 327 -1.34 8.39 16.31
C ASP A 327 -0.97 6.94 15.94
N ARG A 328 0.31 6.59 16.13
CA ARG A 328 0.84 5.25 15.88
C ARG A 328 0.02 4.17 16.58
N GLU A 329 -0.34 4.41 17.84
CA GLU A 329 -1.04 3.46 18.71
C GLU A 329 -2.54 3.34 18.38
N GLN A 330 -3.00 3.99 17.32
CA GLN A 330 -4.37 3.88 16.80
C GLN A 330 -4.39 3.53 15.32
N ARG A 331 -3.39 3.99 14.56
CA ARG A 331 -3.42 3.96 13.09
C ARG A 331 -2.37 3.04 12.45
N PHE A 332 -1.40 2.55 13.22
CA PHE A 332 -0.32 1.75 12.66
C PHE A 332 -0.04 0.47 13.46
N PHE A 333 -0.67 -0.62 13.02
CA PHE A 333 -0.57 -1.95 13.61
C PHE A 333 -0.15 -3.02 12.58
N PRO A 334 1.05 -2.93 11.98
CA PRO A 334 1.48 -3.91 11.00
C PRO A 334 1.85 -5.24 11.66
N ILE A 335 1.03 -6.27 11.45
CA ILE A 335 1.32 -7.62 11.95
C ILE A 335 2.18 -8.37 10.94
N LYS A 336 3.49 -8.49 11.19
CA LYS A 336 4.44 -9.09 10.23
C LYS A 336 4.69 -10.58 10.47
N THR A 337 4.54 -11.08 11.69
CA THR A 337 4.81 -12.46 12.08
C THR A 337 3.70 -13.05 12.97
N PRO A 338 3.59 -14.39 13.07
CA PRO A 338 2.65 -15.02 14.01
C PRO A 338 2.87 -14.59 15.46
N LYS A 339 4.14 -14.40 15.87
CA LYS A 339 4.49 -13.93 17.22
C LYS A 339 3.99 -12.51 17.48
N ASP A 340 4.08 -11.63 16.48
CA ASP A 340 3.53 -10.26 16.59
C ASP A 340 2.01 -10.33 16.80
N LEU A 341 1.33 -11.22 16.04
CA LEU A 341 -0.12 -11.40 16.16
C LEU A 341 -0.52 -11.92 17.54
N GLU A 342 0.18 -12.94 18.06
CA GLU A 342 -0.09 -13.50 19.38
C GLU A 342 0.08 -12.45 20.48
N LYS A 343 1.16 -11.66 20.40
CA LYS A 343 1.44 -10.58 21.35
C LYS A 343 0.36 -9.50 21.34
N ASP A 344 -0.08 -9.09 20.14
CA ASP A 344 -0.98 -7.95 19.99
C ASP A 344 -2.47 -8.36 19.92
N ARG A 345 -2.81 -9.65 19.97
CA ARG A 345 -4.18 -10.16 19.77
C ARG A 345 -5.22 -9.47 20.67
N ASP A 346 -4.97 -9.42 21.97
CA ASP A 346 -5.91 -8.81 22.93
C ASP A 346 -6.02 -7.30 22.72
N LYS A 347 -4.91 -6.64 22.37
CA LYS A 347 -4.90 -5.22 22.03
C LYS A 347 -5.73 -4.95 20.77
N LEU A 348 -5.54 -5.74 19.72
CA LEU A 348 -6.33 -5.64 18.48
C LEU A 348 -7.81 -5.91 18.75
N ARG A 349 -8.13 -6.89 19.59
CA ARG A 349 -9.52 -7.17 20.01
C ARG A 349 -10.13 -5.99 20.77
N ASN A 350 -9.39 -5.36 21.67
CA ASN A 350 -9.90 -4.22 22.45
C ASN A 350 -10.13 -2.98 21.57
N ILE A 351 -9.30 -2.76 20.55
CA ILE A 351 -9.39 -1.58 19.68
C ILE A 351 -10.41 -1.80 18.55
N PHE A 352 -10.44 -2.99 17.95
CA PHE A 352 -11.21 -3.28 16.73
C PHE A 352 -12.37 -4.27 16.91
N GLY A 353 -12.59 -4.78 18.14
CA GLY A 353 -13.62 -5.74 18.53
C GLY A 353 -15.04 -5.39 18.12
#